data_AF-A0A9Q4QYH9-F1
#
_entry.id   AF-A0A9Q4QYH9-F1
#
_cell.length_a   1.000
_cell.length_b   1.000
_cell.length_c   1.000
_cell.angle_alpha   90.00
_cell.angle_beta   90.00
_cell.angle_gamma   90.00
#
_symmetry.space_group_name_H-M   'P 1'
#
loop_
_entity.id
_entity.type
_entity.pdbx_description
1 polymer ?
#
loop_
_entity_poly.entity_id
_entity_poly.type
_entity_poly.pdbx_seq_one_letter_code
_entity_poly.pdbx_strand_id
1 'polypeptide(L)' 'NITSIISKENGITLRSIGIDSNDGLFSGTLTVMVGDTGRLEALIKKLRTVKGVKQVSRN' A
#
# COMPACT_ATOMS: atom_id res chain seq x y z
N ASN A 1 9.05 -5.31 -2.22
CA ASN A 1 8.26 -4.84 -3.38
C ASN A 1 6.82 -4.61 -2.97
N ILE A 2 6.44 -3.35 -2.74
CA ILE A 2 5.09 -2.96 -2.28
C ILE A 2 4.03 -3.27 -3.34
N THR A 3 4.29 -2.91 -4.60
CA THR A 3 3.41 -3.20 -5.74
C THR A 3 3.13 -4.70 -5.86
N SER A 4 4.14 -5.55 -5.73
CA SER A 4 3.96 -7.01 -5.77
C SER A 4 3.13 -7.57 -4.62
N ILE A 5 3.14 -6.95 -3.44
CA ILE A 5 2.29 -7.38 -2.32
C ILE A 5 0.83 -7.07 -2.66
N ILE A 6 0.57 -5.88 -3.19
CA ILE A 6 -0.79 -5.45 -3.60
C ILE A 6 -1.30 -6.32 -4.75
N SER A 7 -0.48 -6.59 -5.77
CA SER A 7 -0.86 -7.43 -6.91
C SER A 7 -1.14 -8.89 -6.56
N LYS A 8 -0.67 -9.38 -5.40
CA LYS A 8 -0.94 -10.73 -4.92
C LYS A 8 -2.21 -10.82 -4.05
N GLU A 9 -2.79 -9.69 -3.66
CA GLU A 9 -4.02 -9.68 -2.88
C GLU A 9 -5.25 -9.84 -3.77
N ASN A 10 -5.97 -10.94 -3.56
CA ASN A 10 -7.17 -11.24 -4.30
C ASN A 10 -8.32 -10.32 -3.86
N GLY A 11 -8.96 -9.63 -4.81
CA GLY A 11 -10.05 -8.69 -4.51
C GLY A 11 -9.57 -7.27 -4.15
N ILE A 12 -8.29 -6.97 -4.38
CA ILE A 12 -7.74 -5.61 -4.34
C ILE A 12 -7.20 -5.27 -5.73
N THR A 13 -7.65 -4.15 -6.28
CA THR A 13 -7.18 -3.65 -7.57
C THR A 13 -6.51 -2.29 -7.38
N LEU A 14 -5.25 -2.19 -7.80
CA LEU A 14 -4.54 -0.91 -7.81
C LEU A 14 -5.12 0.01 -8.90
N ARG A 15 -5.36 1.28 -8.57
CA ARG A 15 -5.92 2.30 -9.48
C ARG A 15 -4.90 3.36 -9.85
N SER A 16 -4.18 3.87 -8.87
CA SER A 16 -3.10 4.81 -9.10
C SER A 16 -2.06 4.73 -7.99
N ILE A 17 -0.85 5.17 -8.32
CA ILE A 17 0.23 5.35 -7.37
C ILE A 17 0.80 6.73 -7.63
N GLY A 18 0.75 7.60 -6.62
CA GLY A 18 1.56 8.81 -6.56
C GLY A 18 2.69 8.58 -5.57
N ILE A 19 3.94 8.70 -6.02
CA ILE A 19 5.12 8.64 -5.16
C ILE A 19 5.92 9.91 -5.39
N ASP A 20 6.30 10.53 -4.29
CA ASP A 20 7.28 11.60 -4.23
C ASP A 20 8.47 11.13 -3.39
N SER A 21 9.66 11.65 -3.69
CA SER A 21 10.86 11.31 -2.95
C SER A 21 11.67 12.56 -2.70
N ASN A 22 12.02 12.79 -1.44
CA ASN A 22 12.92 13.86 -1.05
C ASN A 22 14.00 13.29 -0.12
N ASP A 23 15.27 13.56 -0.44
CA ASP A 23 16.43 13.16 0.36
C ASP A 23 16.45 11.68 0.77
N GLY A 24 16.11 10.79 -0.17
CA GLY A 24 16.08 9.34 0.07
C GLY A 24 14.89 8.83 0.89
N LEU A 25 14.01 9.71 1.36
CA LEU A 25 12.71 9.34 1.92
C LEU A 25 11.65 9.31 0.82
N PHE A 26 10.98 8.17 0.70
CA PHE A 26 9.87 7.98 -0.22
C PHE A 26 8.55 8.17 0.54
N SER A 27 7.68 9.01 0.00
CA SER A 27 6.33 9.22 0.49
C SER A 27 5.36 9.15 -0.67
N GLY A 28 4.14 8.68 -0.45
CA GLY A 28 3.24 8.48 -1.57
C GLY A 28 1.85 8.06 -1.14
N THR A 29 0.91 8.27 -2.04
CA THR A 29 -0.47 7.84 -1.89
C THR A 29 -0.77 6.76 -2.92
N LEU A 30 -1.34 5.66 -2.46
CA LEU A 30 -1.80 4.56 -3.31
C LEU A 30 -3.32 4.53 -3.27
N THR A 31 -3.95 4.65 -4.43
CA THR A 31 -5.39 4.47 -4.55
C THR A 31 -5.66 3.04 -4.97
N VAL A 32 -6.40 2.32 -4.14
CA VAL A 32 -6.81 0.94 -4.39
C VAL A 32 -8.34 0.84 -4.34
N MET A 33 -8.88 -0.02 -5.19
CA MET A 33 -10.26 -0.46 -5.12
C MET A 33 -10.29 -1.79 -4.38
N VAL A 34 -11.17 -1.91 -3.39
CA VAL A 34 -11.27 -3.06 -2.51
C VAL A 34 -12.74 -3.40 -2.27
N GLY A 35 -13.08 -4.69 -2.29
CA GLY A 35 -14.46 -5.16 -2.09
C GLY A 35 -14.94 -5.16 -0.63
N ASP A 36 -14.03 -5.24 0.34
CA ASP A 36 -14.35 -5.25 1.77
C ASP A 36 -13.25 -4.62 2.63
N THR A 37 -13.63 -4.05 3.76
CA THR A 37 -12.69 -3.38 4.67
C THR A 37 -11.73 -4.35 5.38
N GLY A 38 -12.08 -5.65 5.51
CA GLY A 38 -11.22 -6.66 6.11
C GLY A 38 -9.95 -6.93 5.30
N ARG A 39 -10.09 -7.02 3.98
CA ARG A 39 -8.97 -7.14 3.03
C ARG A 39 -8.07 -5.90 3.06
N LEU A 40 -8.65 -4.71 3.18
CA LEU A 40 -7.89 -3.47 3.32
C LEU A 40 -7.01 -3.51 4.57
N GLU A 41 -7.56 -3.89 5.73
CA GLU A 41 -6.79 -4.01 6.97
C GLU A 41 -5.67 -5.06 6.87
N ALA A 42 -5.95 -6.21 6.26
CA ALA A 42 -4.95 -7.25 6.03
C ALA A 42 -3.80 -6.74 5.14
N LEU A 43 -4.12 -6.00 4.07
CA LEU A 43 -3.11 -5.37 3.21
C LEU A 43 -2.28 -4.35 3.99
N ILE A 44 -2.91 -3.44 4.75
CA ILE A 44 -2.20 -2.44 5.57
C ILE A 44 -1.24 -3.13 6.54
N LYS A 45 -1.68 -4.20 7.21
CA LYS A 45 -0.83 -4.97 8.12
C LYS A 45 0.38 -5.57 7.39
N LYS A 46 0.18 -6.16 6.21
CA LYS A 46 1.29 -6.70 5.38
C LYS A 46 2.26 -5.60 4.95
N LEU A 47 1.76 -4.45 4.51
CA LEU A 47 2.61 -3.33 4.10
C LEU A 47 3.50 -2.82 5.23
N ARG A 48 2.99 -2.79 6.48
CA ARG A 48 3.79 -2.42 7.67
C ARG A 48 4.93 -3.39 7.98
N THR A 49 4.84 -4.66 7.56
CA THR A 49 5.92 -5.64 7.78
C THR A 49 7.07 -5.52 6.78
N VAL A 50 6.90 -4.71 5.73
CA VAL A 50 7.94 -4.52 4.72
C VAL A 50 9.09 -3.70 5.29
N LYS A 51 10.30 -4.25 5.20
CA LYS A 51 11.53 -3.55 5.62
C LYS A 51 11.64 -2.19 4.91
N GLY A 52 11.76 -1.12 5.68
CA GLY A 52 11.86 0.26 5.19
C GLY A 52 10.54 1.04 5.16
N VAL A 53 9.39 0.39 5.39
CA VAL A 53 8.11 1.11 5.55
C VAL A 53 8.02 1.67 6.97
N LYS A 54 8.06 3.00 7.10
CA LYS A 54 7.96 3.68 8.40
C LYS A 54 6.51 3.80 8.87
N GLN A 55 5.59 4.13 7.97
CA GLN A 55 4.19 4.36 8.30
C GLN A 55 3.28 4.02 7.13
N VAL A 56 2.09 3.55 7.44
CA VAL A 56 0.98 3.38 6.49
C VAL A 56 -0.26 3.98 7.15
N SER A 57 -1.06 4.74 6.42
CA SER A 57 -2.34 5.28 6.91
C SER A 57 -3.41 5.12 5.84
N ARG A 58 -4.67 4.99 6.27
CA ARG A 58 -5.85 5.14 5.42
C ARG A 58 -6.46 6.53 5.68
N ASN A 59 -6.95 7.18 4.63
CA ASN A 59 -7.84 8.34 4.73
C ASN A 59 -9.29 7.88 4.73
#